data_AF-A0A318HP45-F1
#
_entry.id   AF-A0A318HP45-F1
#
_cell.length_a   1.000
_cell.length_b   1.000
_cell.length_c   1.000
_cell.angle_alpha   90.00
_cell.angle_beta   90.00
_cell.angle_gamma   90.00
#
_symmetry.space_group_name_H-M   'P 1'
#
loop_
_entity.id
_entity.type
_entity.pdbx_description
1 polymer ?
#
loop_
_entity_poly.entity_id
_entity_poly.type
_entity_poly.pdbx_seq_one_letter_code
_entity_poly.pdbx_strand_id
1 'polypeptide(L)'
;MERSKRIVFLCFTILSLLPGFAHATKKEDNAANSNFSWEPVMEAIIQVESGGNRFAKSGKSVGPMQITPICVKEVNLYLKQLNIKKAYTLKDRFSVEKSKEIFLLIQKRHNPKNNVERAIRAWNGGLKYCKKGTQRYYEKVIRLMNKTT
;
A
#
# COMPACT_ATOMS: atom_id res chain seq x y z
N MET A 1 -3.42 5.53 -85.32
CA MET A 1 -3.73 4.10 -85.53
C MET A 1 -4.60 3.63 -84.37
N GLU A 2 -5.85 3.26 -84.71
CA GLU A 2 -6.81 2.36 -84.01
C GLU A 2 -7.05 2.56 -82.49
N ARG A 3 -8.16 3.19 -82.02
CA ARG A 3 -9.56 2.69 -81.84
C ARG A 3 -9.64 1.33 -81.10
N SER A 4 -10.30 1.19 -79.95
CA SER A 4 -11.77 0.96 -79.84
C SER A 4 -12.20 0.90 -78.34
N LYS A 5 -13.13 1.74 -77.86
CA LYS A 5 -14.56 1.50 -77.55
C LYS A 5 -14.93 0.38 -76.53
N ARG A 6 -15.32 0.84 -75.32
CA ARG A 6 -16.42 0.46 -74.37
C ARG A 6 -17.01 -0.96 -74.40
N ILE A 7 -17.23 -1.55 -73.21
CA ILE A 7 -18.44 -2.30 -72.79
C ILE A 7 -18.59 -2.21 -71.26
N VAL A 8 -19.84 -2.07 -70.82
CA VAL A 8 -20.34 -1.88 -69.44
C VAL A 8 -21.03 -3.18 -68.98
N PHE A 9 -21.27 -3.32 -67.67
CA PHE A 9 -22.31 -4.12 -66.98
C PHE A 9 -21.94 -5.58 -66.61
N LEU A 10 -21.92 -5.92 -65.31
CA LEU A 10 -23.07 -6.53 -64.60
C LEU A 10 -22.71 -6.96 -63.15
N CYS A 11 -23.42 -6.36 -62.20
CA CYS A 11 -24.03 -6.90 -60.97
C CYS A 11 -23.43 -8.07 -60.15
N PHE A 12 -23.34 -7.80 -58.84
CA PHE A 12 -23.75 -8.63 -57.70
C PHE A 12 -23.14 -10.03 -57.53
N THR A 13 -22.25 -10.14 -56.55
CA THR A 13 -22.48 -11.10 -55.45
C THR A 13 -21.94 -10.52 -54.13
N ILE A 14 -22.89 -10.21 -53.25
CA ILE A 14 -22.67 -10.02 -51.82
C ILE A 14 -22.29 -11.39 -51.24
N LEU A 15 -21.07 -11.54 -50.73
CA LEU A 15 -20.70 -12.69 -49.92
C LEU A 15 -20.37 -12.22 -48.50
N SER A 16 -21.43 -12.20 -47.70
CA SER A 16 -21.49 -12.57 -46.28
C SER A 16 -20.26 -12.30 -45.40
N LEU A 17 -20.42 -11.28 -44.54
CA LEU A 17 -20.29 -11.35 -43.09
C LEU A 17 -19.48 -12.56 -42.54
N LEU A 18 -18.24 -12.29 -42.12
CA LEU A 18 -17.55 -13.08 -41.09
C LEU A 18 -17.23 -12.16 -39.90
N PRO A 19 -17.68 -12.49 -38.68
CA PRO A 19 -17.31 -11.76 -37.49
C PRO A 19 -15.90 -12.18 -37.01
N GLY A 20 -15.06 -11.18 -36.77
CA GLY A 20 -14.04 -11.13 -35.71
C GLY A 20 -13.07 -12.30 -35.56
N PHE A 21 -11.81 -12.05 -35.92
CA PHE A 21 -10.69 -12.23 -35.00
C PHE A 21 -9.69 -11.09 -35.20
N ALA A 22 -10.05 -9.90 -34.71
CA ALA A 22 -9.02 -8.96 -34.30
C ALA A 22 -8.31 -9.62 -33.11
N HIS A 23 -7.13 -10.22 -33.36
CA HIS A 23 -6.21 -10.55 -32.28
C HIS A 23 -5.72 -9.23 -31.74
N ALA A 24 -6.51 -8.63 -30.84
CA ALA A 24 -6.00 -7.66 -29.91
C ALA A 24 -4.88 -8.39 -29.18
N THR A 25 -3.63 -8.08 -29.54
CA THR A 25 -2.52 -8.33 -28.64
C THR A 25 -2.92 -7.59 -27.39
N LYS A 26 -3.44 -8.33 -26.40
CA LYS A 26 -3.44 -7.86 -25.03
C LYS A 26 -1.98 -7.54 -24.83
N LYS A 27 -1.67 -6.24 -24.83
CA LYS A 27 -0.45 -5.76 -24.24
C LYS A 27 -0.61 -6.21 -22.80
N GLU A 28 -0.09 -7.40 -22.55
CA GLU A 28 0.04 -7.96 -21.24
C GLU A 28 1.07 -7.02 -20.63
N ASP A 29 0.56 -5.94 -20.05
CA ASP A 29 1.31 -5.05 -19.20
C ASP A 29 1.67 -5.88 -17.96
N ASN A 30 2.57 -6.85 -18.14
CA ASN A 30 3.37 -7.48 -17.11
C ASN A 30 4.41 -6.47 -16.60
N ALA A 31 3.99 -5.23 -16.38
CA ALA A 31 4.65 -4.34 -15.47
C ALA A 31 4.19 -4.80 -14.09
N ALA A 32 4.97 -5.69 -13.48
CA ALA A 32 4.82 -6.13 -12.11
C ALA A 32 4.87 -4.92 -11.15
N ASN A 33 3.77 -4.19 -11.05
CA ASN A 33 3.41 -3.45 -9.84
C ASN A 33 2.94 -4.52 -8.86
N SER A 34 3.88 -5.29 -8.31
CA SER A 34 3.64 -5.91 -7.01
C SER A 34 3.42 -4.73 -6.05
N ASN A 35 2.17 -4.32 -5.87
CA ASN A 35 1.79 -3.31 -4.90
C ASN A 35 2.32 -3.80 -3.57
N PHE A 36 3.42 -3.20 -3.12
CA PHE A 36 4.06 -3.59 -1.87
C PHE A 36 3.01 -3.48 -0.75
N SER A 37 2.65 -4.62 -0.16
CA SER A 37 1.60 -4.69 0.85
C SER A 37 2.20 -4.46 2.24
N TRP A 38 1.74 -3.41 2.92
CA TRP A 38 2.08 -3.16 4.31
C TRP A 38 1.32 -4.07 5.29
N GLU A 39 0.27 -4.78 4.85
CA GLU A 39 -0.58 -5.56 5.75
C GLU A 39 0.18 -6.61 6.57
N PRO A 40 1.04 -7.46 5.98
CA PRO A 40 1.82 -8.43 6.76
C PRO A 40 2.71 -7.77 7.81
N VAL A 41 3.28 -6.60 7.50
CA VAL A 41 4.12 -5.82 8.43
C VAL A 41 3.27 -5.26 9.58
N MET A 42 2.10 -4.69 9.26
CA MET A 42 1.22 -4.09 10.27
C MET A 42 0.61 -5.15 11.20
N GLU A 43 0.18 -6.30 10.68
CA GLU A 43 -0.32 -7.41 11.50
C GLU A 43 0.76 -7.96 12.44
N ALA A 44 1.98 -8.16 11.92
CA ALA A 44 3.10 -8.59 12.75
C ALA A 44 3.44 -7.56 13.84
N ILE A 45 3.43 -6.26 13.53
CA ILE A 45 3.63 -5.20 14.53
C ILE A 45 2.51 -5.22 15.58
N ILE A 46 1.23 -5.32 15.19
CA ILE A 46 0.10 -5.40 16.13
C ILE A 46 0.29 -6.56 17.10
N GLN A 47 0.71 -7.72 16.59
CA GLN A 47 0.95 -8.90 17.41
C GLN A 47 2.13 -8.70 18.38
N VAL A 48 3.21 -8.02 17.98
CA VAL A 48 4.34 -7.70 18.89
C VAL A 48 3.95 -6.67 19.95
N GLU A 49 3.20 -5.64 19.57
CA GLU A 49 2.89 -4.49 20.43
C GLU A 49 1.79 -4.77 21.45
N SER A 50 0.76 -5.51 21.04
CA SER A 50 -0.45 -5.70 21.87
C SER A 50 -0.95 -7.13 21.93
N GLY A 51 -0.39 -8.04 21.12
CA GLY A 51 -0.97 -9.37 20.92
C GLY A 51 -2.38 -9.31 20.34
N GLY A 52 -2.70 -8.27 19.55
CA GLY A 52 -4.04 -8.04 19.01
C GLY A 52 -5.01 -7.33 19.96
N ASN A 53 -4.60 -7.01 21.19
CA ASN A 53 -5.48 -6.32 22.13
C ASN A 53 -5.64 -4.83 21.78
N ARG A 54 -6.78 -4.49 21.19
CA ARG A 54 -7.13 -3.11 20.83
C ARG A 54 -7.20 -2.13 22.00
N PHE A 55 -7.26 -2.60 23.25
CA PHE A 55 -7.29 -1.79 24.47
C PHE A 55 -5.99 -1.86 25.28
N ALA A 56 -4.92 -2.42 24.74
CA ALA A 56 -3.61 -2.48 25.39
C ALA A 56 -3.13 -1.08 25.81
N LYS A 57 -2.49 -0.98 26.99
CA LYS A 57 -1.95 0.27 27.53
C LYS A 57 -0.58 0.03 28.15
N SER A 58 0.40 0.83 27.77
CA SER A 58 1.73 0.87 28.37
C SER A 58 2.20 2.33 28.46
N GLY A 59 2.17 2.89 29.67
CA GLY A 59 2.43 4.31 29.88
C GLY A 59 1.49 5.19 29.03
N LYS A 60 2.06 6.02 28.15
CA LYS A 60 1.30 6.89 27.23
C LYS A 60 0.90 6.20 25.92
N SER A 61 1.50 5.05 25.62
CA SER A 61 1.20 4.23 24.44
C SER A 61 -0.07 3.43 24.66
N VAL A 62 -0.96 3.45 23.68
CA VAL A 62 -2.24 2.72 23.78
C VAL A 62 -2.63 2.08 22.45
N GLY A 63 -3.50 1.09 22.54
CA GLY A 63 -4.12 0.45 21.40
C GLY A 63 -3.28 -0.65 20.74
N PRO A 64 -3.74 -1.13 19.57
CA PRO A 64 -3.19 -2.34 18.95
C PRO A 64 -1.75 -2.17 18.48
N MET A 65 -1.35 -0.93 18.11
CA MET A 65 0.02 -0.61 17.67
C MET A 65 0.78 0.27 18.68
N GLN A 66 0.30 0.37 19.94
CA GLN A 66 0.95 1.13 21.02
C GLN A 66 1.31 2.58 20.65
N ILE A 67 0.34 3.31 20.09
CA ILE A 67 0.54 4.68 19.58
C ILE A 67 0.57 5.70 20.73
N THR A 68 1.53 6.63 20.69
CA THR A 68 1.67 7.72 21.68
C THR A 68 0.90 8.98 21.27
N PRO A 69 0.62 9.93 22.19
CA PRO A 69 0.06 11.23 21.85
C PRO A 69 0.94 12.06 20.91
N ILE A 70 2.27 11.88 20.99
CA ILE A 70 3.23 12.56 20.11
C ILE A 70 3.06 12.10 18.67
N CYS A 71 2.92 10.78 18.45
CA CYS A 71 2.66 10.22 17.12
C CYS A 71 1.35 10.78 16.51
N VAL A 72 0.27 10.89 17.29
CA VAL A 72 -0.99 11.52 16.83
C VAL A 72 -0.78 12.98 16.45
N LYS A 73 -0.08 13.77 17.30
CA LYS A 73 0.24 15.17 17.02
C LYS A 73 1.06 15.30 15.72
N GLU A 74 2.01 14.41 15.52
CA GLU A 74 2.88 14.40 14.36
C GLU A 74 2.14 14.11 13.06
N VAL A 75 1.26 13.10 13.06
CA VAL A 75 0.42 12.79 11.90
C VAL A 75 -0.52 13.95 11.58
N ASN A 76 -1.14 14.56 12.59
CA ASN A 76 -2.02 15.71 12.36
C ASN A 76 -1.25 16.93 11.81
N LEU A 77 -0.03 17.17 12.29
CA LEU A 77 0.83 18.21 11.74
C LEU A 77 1.16 17.95 10.27
N TYR A 78 1.45 16.69 9.92
CA TYR A 78 1.72 16.29 8.54
C TYR A 78 0.51 16.47 7.63
N LEU A 79 -0.68 16.06 8.06
CA LEU A 79 -1.91 16.27 7.30
C LEU A 79 -2.19 17.76 7.08
N LYS A 80 -1.95 18.60 8.09
CA LYS A 80 -2.05 20.06 7.97
C LYS A 80 -1.06 20.62 6.94
N GLN A 81 0.19 20.15 6.93
CA GLN A 81 1.19 20.54 5.92
C GLN A 81 0.75 20.17 4.49
N LEU A 82 -0.03 19.11 4.34
CA LEU A 82 -0.61 18.68 3.06
C LEU A 82 -1.96 19.34 2.74
N ASN A 83 -2.44 20.29 3.56
CA ASN A 83 -3.77 20.91 3.45
C ASN A 83 -4.95 19.90 3.48
N ILE A 84 -4.77 18.76 4.15
CA ILE A 84 -5.82 17.75 4.33
C ILE A 84 -6.63 18.06 5.59
N LYS A 85 -7.96 18.12 5.49
CA LYS A 85 -8.87 18.46 6.61
C LYS A 85 -9.02 17.36 7.68
N LYS A 86 -8.66 16.11 7.37
CA LYS A 86 -8.73 14.98 8.31
C LYS A 86 -7.80 15.21 9.50
N ALA A 87 -8.25 14.84 10.69
CA ALA A 87 -7.44 14.83 11.91
C ALA A 87 -7.77 13.62 12.78
N TYR A 88 -6.76 13.07 13.45
CA TYR A 88 -6.89 11.99 14.41
C TYR A 88 -6.96 12.52 15.83
N THR A 89 -7.77 11.86 16.65
CA THR A 89 -7.93 12.11 18.09
C THR A 89 -7.14 11.08 18.90
N LEU A 90 -6.96 11.35 20.20
CA LEU A 90 -6.31 10.38 21.08
C LEU A 90 -7.11 9.07 21.25
N LYS A 91 -8.44 9.10 21.03
CA LYS A 91 -9.30 7.91 21.09
C LYS A 91 -9.13 7.02 19.86
N ASP A 92 -8.74 7.58 18.72
CA ASP A 92 -8.59 6.83 17.46
C ASP A 92 -7.49 5.77 17.53
N ARG A 93 -6.54 5.92 18.47
CA ARG A 93 -5.52 4.93 18.76
C ARG A 93 -6.07 3.57 19.21
N PHE A 94 -7.33 3.47 19.64
CA PHE A 94 -7.97 2.20 20.01
C PHE A 94 -8.71 1.51 18.85
N SER A 95 -8.78 2.13 17.65
CA SER A 95 -9.27 1.47 16.43
C SER A 95 -8.09 0.80 15.72
N VAL A 96 -8.28 -0.44 15.30
CA VAL A 96 -7.29 -1.18 14.51
C VAL A 96 -7.07 -0.48 13.17
N GLU A 97 -8.16 -0.15 12.45
CA GLU A 97 -8.05 0.51 11.15
C GLU A 97 -7.34 1.87 11.26
N LYS A 98 -7.75 2.72 12.21
CA LYS A 98 -7.12 4.04 12.37
C LYS A 98 -5.67 3.94 12.84
N SER A 99 -5.31 2.92 13.61
CA SER A 99 -3.92 2.68 14.01
C SER A 99 -3.05 2.33 12.80
N LYS A 100 -3.55 1.47 11.90
CA LYS A 100 -2.90 1.16 10.62
C LYS A 100 -2.75 2.40 9.74
N GLU A 101 -3.80 3.22 9.63
CA GLU A 101 -3.71 4.48 8.87
C GLU A 101 -2.65 5.44 9.44
N ILE A 102 -2.58 5.59 10.78
CA ILE A 102 -1.57 6.41 11.46
C ILE A 102 -0.16 5.88 11.14
N PHE A 103 0.04 4.56 11.21
CA PHE A 103 1.30 3.94 10.81
C PHE A 103 1.67 4.29 9.36
N LEU A 104 0.75 4.11 8.40
CA LEU A 104 0.99 4.42 6.99
C LEU A 104 1.33 5.90 6.75
N LEU A 105 0.71 6.83 7.48
CA LEU A 105 1.02 8.26 7.37
C LEU A 105 2.43 8.59 7.89
N ILE A 106 2.86 7.95 8.98
CA ILE A 106 4.25 8.05 9.47
C ILE A 106 5.22 7.50 8.42
N GLN A 107 4.90 6.35 7.82
CA GLN A 107 5.72 5.73 6.78
C GLN A 107 5.83 6.61 5.53
N LYS A 108 4.73 7.21 5.08
CA LYS A 108 4.72 8.15 3.95
C LYS A 108 5.62 9.36 4.21
N ARG A 109 5.69 9.84 5.45
CA ARG A 109 6.51 11.01 5.84
C ARG A 109 7.99 10.68 5.98
N HIS A 110 8.33 9.55 6.60
CA HIS A 110 9.70 9.27 7.07
C HIS A 110 10.38 8.08 6.40
N ASN A 111 9.67 7.36 5.55
CA ASN A 111 10.15 6.19 4.83
C ASN A 111 9.65 6.17 3.37
N PRO A 112 9.94 7.21 2.56
CA PRO A 112 9.40 7.36 1.21
C PRO A 112 9.86 6.27 0.23
N LYS A 113 10.92 5.53 0.56
CA LYS A 113 11.42 4.39 -0.22
C LYS A 113 10.79 3.05 0.18
N ASN A 114 9.80 3.04 1.07
CA ASN A 114 9.11 1.85 1.57
C ASN A 114 10.05 0.76 2.11
N ASN A 115 11.13 1.12 2.79
CA ASN A 115 12.06 0.14 3.36
C ASN A 115 11.44 -0.52 4.60
N VAL A 116 11.18 -1.83 4.53
CA VAL A 116 10.53 -2.63 5.60
C VAL A 116 11.34 -2.62 6.89
N GLU A 117 12.65 -2.86 6.82
CA GLU A 117 13.50 -2.89 8.02
C GLU A 117 13.49 -1.53 8.73
N ARG A 118 13.61 -0.43 7.97
CA ARG A 118 13.49 0.93 8.50
C ARG A 118 12.14 1.15 9.16
N ALA A 119 11.04 0.68 8.56
CA ALA A 119 9.70 0.78 9.15
C ALA A 119 9.64 0.16 10.54
N ILE A 120 10.06 -1.10 10.63
CA ILE A 120 9.98 -1.91 11.84
C ILE A 120 10.88 -1.31 12.93
N ARG A 121 12.11 -0.95 12.59
CA ARG A 121 13.06 -0.40 13.56
C ARG A 121 12.69 1.01 14.00
N ALA A 122 12.22 1.86 13.09
CA ALA A 122 11.78 3.21 13.43
C ALA A 122 10.52 3.20 14.28
N TRP A 123 9.63 2.22 14.12
CA TRP A 123 8.46 2.07 14.98
C TRP A 123 8.86 1.79 16.44
N ASN A 124 9.89 0.95 16.64
CA ASN A 124 10.38 0.61 17.98
C ASN A 124 11.30 1.69 18.61
N GLY A 125 12.25 2.21 17.84
CA GLY A 125 13.32 3.08 18.35
C GLY A 125 13.21 4.55 17.95
N GLY A 126 12.16 4.93 17.23
CA GLY A 126 12.03 6.26 16.63
C GLY A 126 12.96 6.48 15.44
N LEU A 127 12.94 7.68 14.85
CA LEU A 127 13.69 7.99 13.61
C LEU A 127 15.21 7.88 13.73
N LYS A 128 15.74 7.98 14.96
CA LYS A 128 17.18 7.84 15.29
C LYS A 128 17.49 6.47 15.93
N TYR A 129 16.72 5.45 15.59
CA TYR A 129 16.93 4.10 16.13
C TYR A 129 18.38 3.62 15.93
N CYS A 130 18.88 2.82 16.88
CA CYS A 130 20.10 2.07 16.69
C CYS A 130 19.79 0.62 16.29
N LYS A 131 20.59 0.04 15.40
CA LYS A 131 20.38 -1.36 14.94
C LYS A 131 20.46 -2.35 16.10
N LYS A 132 21.47 -2.21 16.97
CA LYS A 132 21.66 -3.08 18.14
C LYS A 132 20.46 -3.04 19.09
N GLY A 133 19.93 -1.85 19.40
CA GLY A 133 18.80 -1.69 20.33
C GLY A 133 17.46 -2.18 19.78
N THR A 134 17.27 -2.08 18.47
CA THR A 134 16.03 -2.52 17.80
C THR A 134 16.08 -3.96 17.28
N GLN A 135 17.22 -4.64 17.40
CA GLN A 135 17.44 -5.95 16.78
C GLN A 135 16.43 -7.00 17.27
N ARG A 136 16.25 -7.12 18.58
CA ARG A 136 15.29 -8.07 19.16
C ARG A 136 13.85 -7.79 18.71
N TYR A 137 13.47 -6.52 18.59
CA TYR A 137 12.14 -6.16 18.12
C TYR A 137 11.97 -6.53 16.64
N TYR A 138 12.96 -6.19 15.81
CA TYR A 138 12.98 -6.52 14.38
C TYR A 138 12.82 -8.03 14.15
N GLU A 139 13.59 -8.86 14.86
CA GLU A 139 13.52 -10.32 14.76
C GLU A 139 12.14 -10.87 15.15
N LYS A 140 11.47 -10.30 16.16
CA LYS A 140 10.10 -10.70 16.53
C LYS A 140 9.12 -10.43 15.40
N VAL A 141 9.19 -9.25 14.79
CA VAL A 141 8.29 -8.87 13.70
C VAL A 141 8.53 -9.74 12.47
N ILE A 142 9.78 -9.92 12.04
CA ILE A 142 10.12 -10.79 10.89
C ILE A 142 9.65 -12.23 11.12
N ARG A 143 9.85 -12.77 12.34
CA ARG A 143 9.36 -14.11 12.68
C ARG A 143 7.85 -14.24 12.52
N LEU A 144 7.08 -13.22 12.88
CA LEU A 144 5.62 -13.23 12.75
C LEU A 144 5.18 -13.08 11.30
N MET A 145 5.83 -12.21 10.52
CA MET A 145 5.54 -12.05 9.08
C MET A 145 5.71 -13.39 8.34
N ASN A 146 6.76 -14.13 8.64
CA ASN A 146 7.05 -15.43 8.00
C ASN A 146 6.10 -16.56 8.44
N LYS A 147 5.33 -16.39 9.52
CA LYS A 147 4.31 -17.36 9.95
C LYS A 147 2.96 -17.15 9.26
N THR A 148 2.74 -15.95 8.74
CA THR A 148 1.48 -15.54 8.12
C THR A 148 1.53 -15.61 6.59
N THR A 149 2.71 -15.89 6.02
CA THR A 149 2.95 -16.13 4.59
C THR A 149 2.97 -17.63 4.33
#